data_AF-A0A421B1Z0-F1
#
_entry.id   AF-A0A421B1Z0-F1
#
_cell.length_a   1.000
_cell.length_b   1.000
_cell.length_c   1.000
_cell.angle_alpha   90.00
_cell.angle_beta   90.00
_cell.angle_gamma   90.00
#
_symmetry.space_group_name_H-M   'P 1'
#
loop_
_entity.id
_entity.type
_entity.pdbx_description
1 polymer ?
#
loop_
_entity_poly.entity_id
_entity_poly.type
_entity_poly.pdbx_seq_one_letter_code
_entity_poly.pdbx_strand_id
1 'polypeptide(L)'
;MLAGITLGGLAAGVATITLTGTPAAAAGSASTAYGVSAAGVEGKTAQPSVSSTGEVKTASGAVSGMGWSATGITVTARAGYAQAVVGGLTVGGRSLGSASATCENGRTSYKGLGAIEDSKLRVLPPGGGAAATVQILGAGDTPVQTITVAVVSCDDSGDPPLSTTSHPTTEPTEPSEPTATPTDEPSGAPDPTGSTRPTRSGTTTAGTSLPDREPVRPAPMPVIQEAHHPVTG
;
A
#
# COMPACT_ATOMS: atom_id res chain seq x y z
N MET A 1 30.18 37.07 -10.00
CA MET A 1 29.39 38.18 -10.56
C MET A 1 28.41 38.65 -9.49
N LEU A 2 28.61 39.89 -9.05
CA LEU A 2 27.75 40.64 -8.14
C LEU A 2 26.53 41.20 -8.91
N ALA A 3 25.33 41.01 -8.37
CA ALA A 3 24.14 41.84 -8.58
C ALA A 3 23.13 41.37 -7.51
N GLY A 4 22.67 42.14 -6.52
CA GLY A 4 22.34 43.56 -6.53
C GLY A 4 20.83 43.68 -6.74
N ILE A 5 20.03 43.59 -5.67
CA ILE A 5 18.60 43.96 -5.70
C ILE A 5 18.25 44.79 -4.47
N THR A 6 17.54 45.86 -4.78
CA THR A 6 17.32 47.14 -4.10
C THR A 6 16.28 47.08 -2.99
N LEU A 7 16.54 47.79 -1.89
CA LEU A 7 15.52 48.24 -0.93
C LEU A 7 14.71 49.38 -1.56
N GLY A 8 13.40 49.17 -1.74
CA GLY A 8 12.42 50.19 -2.10
C GLY A 8 11.33 50.25 -1.04
N GLY A 9 11.15 51.42 -0.44
CA GLY A 9 10.30 51.65 0.73
C GLY A 9 8.81 51.45 0.50
N LEU A 10 8.11 51.15 1.60
CA LEU A 10 6.65 51.15 1.68
C LEU A 10 6.21 52.01 2.87
N ALA A 11 5.30 52.92 2.56
CA ALA A 11 4.77 53.96 3.41
C ALA A 11 4.03 53.41 4.63
N ALA A 12 4.18 54.11 5.75
CA ALA A 12 3.41 53.90 6.97
C ALA A 12 1.94 54.30 6.74
N GLY A 13 1.08 53.32 6.48
CA GLY A 13 -0.37 53.43 6.58
C GLY A 13 -0.85 52.52 7.71
N VAL A 14 -1.29 53.12 8.82
CA VAL A 14 -1.87 52.37 9.94
C VAL A 14 -3.29 51.95 9.54
N ALA A 15 -3.42 50.79 8.92
CA ALA A 15 -4.69 50.10 8.76
C ALA A 15 -4.86 49.13 9.94
N THR A 16 -5.69 49.49 10.91
CA THR A 16 -6.20 48.55 11.90
C THR A 16 -7.18 47.61 11.20
N ILE A 17 -6.66 46.53 10.62
CA ILE A 17 -7.46 45.43 10.10
C ILE A 17 -7.83 44.56 11.30
N THR A 18 -9.04 44.72 11.83
CA THR A 18 -9.64 43.74 12.73
C THR A 18 -10.01 42.50 11.91
N LEU A 19 -9.05 41.57 11.76
CA LEU A 19 -9.33 40.21 11.31
C LEU A 19 -10.17 39.54 12.41
N THR A 20 -11.49 39.56 12.28
CA THR A 20 -12.35 38.52 12.85
C THR A 20 -12.17 37.26 12.01
N GLY A 21 -10.95 36.74 11.98
CA GLY A 21 -10.62 35.47 11.36
C GLY A 21 -10.90 34.37 12.37
N THR A 22 -11.83 33.48 12.04
CA THR A 22 -11.91 32.15 12.65
C THR A 22 -10.50 31.59 12.69
N PRO A 23 -9.98 31.09 13.82
CA PRO A 23 -8.63 30.55 13.86
C PRO A 23 -8.51 29.51 12.74
N ALA A 24 -7.60 29.75 11.81
CA ALA A 24 -7.23 28.76 10.81
C ALA A 24 -6.71 27.57 11.62
N ALA A 25 -7.54 26.53 11.74
CA ALA A 25 -7.13 25.28 12.36
C ALA A 25 -5.82 24.88 11.67
N ALA A 26 -4.74 24.78 12.44
CA ALA A 26 -3.46 24.32 11.92
C ALA A 26 -3.75 22.99 11.22
N ALA A 27 -3.66 22.99 9.89
CA ALA A 27 -3.96 21.81 9.10
C ALA A 27 -2.98 20.74 9.57
N GLY A 28 -3.50 19.72 10.26
CA GLY A 28 -2.71 18.59 10.69
C GLY A 28 -1.93 18.05 9.49
N SER A 29 -0.67 17.74 9.74
CA SER A 29 0.25 17.29 8.71
C SER A 29 -0.27 15.98 8.09
N ALA A 30 -0.55 15.99 6.78
CA ALA A 30 -1.30 14.91 6.13
C ALA A 30 -0.42 13.69 5.85
N SER A 31 -0.87 12.51 6.25
CA SER A 31 -0.25 11.25 5.85
C SER A 31 -0.70 10.88 4.43
N THR A 32 0.24 10.48 3.59
CA THR A 32 0.02 10.14 2.18
C THR A 32 0.57 8.76 1.85
N ALA A 33 -0.17 8.04 1.01
CA ALA A 33 0.27 6.75 0.47
C ALA A 33 -0.08 6.67 -1.00
N TYR A 34 0.84 6.16 -1.82
CA TYR A 34 0.56 5.85 -3.21
C TYR A 34 1.23 4.57 -3.69
N GLY A 35 0.55 3.96 -4.66
CA GLY A 35 0.87 2.64 -5.17
C GLY A 35 2.06 2.66 -6.11
N VAL A 36 1.87 3.19 -7.31
CA VAL A 36 2.88 3.25 -8.35
C VAL A 36 2.85 4.60 -9.06
N SER A 37 4.02 5.13 -9.38
CA SER A 37 4.19 6.22 -10.33
C SER A 37 5.30 5.87 -11.32
N ALA A 38 5.29 6.51 -12.49
CA ALA A 38 6.26 6.23 -13.52
C ALA A 38 6.69 7.53 -14.22
N ALA A 39 7.96 7.64 -14.57
CA ALA A 39 8.54 8.77 -15.29
C ALA A 39 9.48 8.27 -16.39
N GLY A 40 9.63 9.03 -17.47
CA GLY A 40 10.43 8.64 -18.63
C GLY A 40 9.58 8.50 -19.88
N VAL A 41 9.81 7.44 -20.66
CA VAL A 41 9.12 7.19 -21.94
C VAL A 41 7.60 7.08 -21.80
N GLU A 42 7.12 6.55 -20.68
CA GLU A 42 5.69 6.58 -20.34
C GLU A 42 5.51 7.11 -18.91
N GLY A 43 5.10 8.38 -18.82
CA GLY A 43 4.72 8.99 -17.56
C GLY A 43 3.39 8.44 -17.02
N LYS A 44 3.37 8.07 -15.75
CA LYS A 44 2.14 7.80 -14.98
C LYS A 44 2.18 8.57 -13.68
N THR A 45 1.11 9.29 -13.40
CA THR A 45 0.91 9.90 -12.08
C THR A 45 0.72 8.82 -11.01
N ALA A 46 0.90 9.20 -9.75
CA ALA A 46 0.80 8.29 -8.61
C ALA A 46 -0.61 7.68 -8.48
N GLN A 47 -0.72 6.37 -8.68
CA GLN A 47 -1.99 5.65 -8.67
C GLN A 47 -1.87 4.23 -8.07
N PRO A 48 -2.90 3.78 -7.30
CA PRO A 48 -3.83 4.63 -6.56
C PRO A 48 -3.09 5.51 -5.55
N SER A 49 -3.71 6.62 -5.13
CA SER A 49 -3.16 7.52 -4.10
C SER A 49 -4.23 7.98 -3.12
N VAL A 50 -3.83 8.13 -1.85
CA VAL A 50 -4.68 8.63 -0.75
C VAL A 50 -3.89 9.63 0.11
N SER A 51 -4.62 10.59 0.67
CA SER A 51 -4.09 11.57 1.62
C SER A 51 -5.12 11.82 2.72
N SER A 52 -4.69 11.74 3.98
CA SER A 52 -5.55 11.94 5.14
C SER A 52 -4.84 12.64 6.29
N THR A 53 -5.58 13.49 6.99
CA THR A 53 -5.17 14.18 8.22
C THR A 53 -5.80 13.57 9.48
N GLY A 54 -6.65 12.55 9.35
CA GLY A 54 -7.43 12.01 10.46
C GLY A 54 -8.07 10.66 10.13
N GLU A 55 -9.12 10.68 9.32
CA GLU A 55 -9.89 9.49 8.96
C GLU A 55 -9.08 8.46 8.17
N VAL A 56 -9.46 7.18 8.29
CA VAL A 56 -8.83 6.13 7.48
C VAL A 56 -9.35 6.24 6.04
N LYS A 57 -8.45 6.48 5.09
CA LYS A 57 -8.72 6.41 3.66
C LYS A 57 -7.97 5.26 3.04
N THR A 58 -8.65 4.49 2.21
CA THR A 58 -8.06 3.36 1.49
C THR A 58 -8.41 3.45 0.02
N ALA A 59 -7.47 3.06 -0.85
CA ALA A 59 -7.72 2.88 -2.27
C ALA A 59 -6.97 1.63 -2.75
N SER A 60 -7.50 0.99 -3.79
CA SER A 60 -6.92 -0.23 -4.35
C SER A 60 -7.04 -0.26 -5.86
N GLY A 61 -6.18 -1.04 -6.53
CA GLY A 61 -6.28 -1.23 -7.96
C GLY A 61 -5.09 -1.95 -8.59
N ALA A 62 -4.94 -1.73 -9.89
CA ALA A 62 -3.82 -2.16 -10.70
C ALA A 62 -3.43 -1.03 -11.65
N VAL A 63 -2.17 -0.97 -12.01
CA VAL A 63 -1.63 0.03 -12.96
C VAL A 63 -0.75 -0.70 -13.95
N SER A 64 -0.87 -0.35 -15.23
CA SER A 64 -0.03 -0.92 -16.28
C SER A 64 0.48 0.16 -17.22
N GLY A 65 1.64 -0.12 -17.82
CA GLY A 65 2.23 0.65 -18.88
C GLY A 65 2.92 -0.26 -19.90
N MET A 66 3.64 0.36 -20.82
CA MET A 66 4.40 -0.26 -21.89
C MET A 66 5.54 -1.07 -21.28
N GLY A 67 5.37 -2.39 -21.31
CA GLY A 67 6.36 -3.33 -20.79
C GLY A 67 6.40 -3.42 -19.26
N TRP A 68 5.43 -2.89 -18.52
CA TRP A 68 5.36 -3.10 -17.07
C TRP A 68 3.92 -3.14 -16.55
N SER A 69 3.71 -3.84 -15.45
CA SER A 69 2.41 -3.91 -14.77
C SER A 69 2.57 -4.11 -13.28
N ALA A 70 1.67 -3.51 -12.51
CA ALA A 70 1.58 -3.62 -11.07
C ALA A 70 0.16 -4.03 -10.68
N THR A 71 0.05 -5.04 -9.83
CA THR A 71 -1.21 -5.67 -9.44
C THR A 71 -1.33 -5.79 -7.92
N GLY A 72 -2.56 -5.96 -7.44
CA GLY A 72 -2.83 -6.08 -6.01
C GLY A 72 -2.40 -4.85 -5.23
N ILE A 73 -2.57 -3.65 -5.81
CA ILE A 73 -2.14 -2.42 -5.17
C ILE A 73 -3.18 -2.02 -4.13
N THR A 74 -2.74 -1.77 -2.90
CA THR A 74 -3.57 -1.27 -1.80
C THR A 74 -2.82 -0.17 -1.07
N VAL A 75 -3.46 0.97 -0.87
CA VAL A 75 -2.89 2.12 -0.17
C VAL A 75 -3.85 2.57 0.91
N THR A 76 -3.31 2.91 2.08
CA THR A 76 -4.08 3.36 3.26
C THR A 76 -3.38 4.54 3.90
N ALA A 77 -4.12 5.55 4.31
CA ALA A 77 -3.61 6.69 5.07
C ALA A 77 -4.60 7.10 6.17
N ARG A 78 -4.07 7.44 7.35
CA ARG A 78 -4.77 8.04 8.49
C ARG A 78 -3.79 8.96 9.25
N ALA A 79 -4.23 9.68 10.28
CA ALA A 79 -3.30 10.48 11.09
C ALA A 79 -2.11 9.64 11.60
N GLY A 80 -0.88 10.11 11.35
CA GLY A 80 0.36 9.47 11.79
C GLY A 80 0.69 8.13 11.13
N TYR A 81 -0.10 7.65 10.15
CA TYR A 81 0.12 6.35 9.54
C TYR A 81 -0.21 6.34 8.04
N ALA A 82 0.69 5.76 7.26
CA ALA A 82 0.50 5.50 5.84
C ALA A 82 1.04 4.12 5.47
N GLN A 83 0.34 3.40 4.62
CA GLN A 83 0.76 2.10 4.12
C GLN A 83 0.51 2.01 2.63
N ALA A 84 1.46 1.45 1.90
CA ALA A 84 1.31 1.13 0.49
C ALA A 84 1.81 -0.30 0.26
N VAL A 85 1.00 -1.12 -0.39
CA VAL A 85 1.30 -2.51 -0.74
C VAL A 85 1.05 -2.70 -2.23
N VAL A 86 2.00 -3.34 -2.91
CA VAL A 86 1.90 -3.78 -4.29
C VAL A 86 2.10 -5.28 -4.29
N GLY A 87 1.05 -6.03 -4.59
CA GLY A 87 1.05 -7.50 -4.57
C GLY A 87 2.00 -8.12 -5.59
N GLY A 88 2.20 -7.49 -6.75
CA GLY A 88 3.16 -7.94 -7.74
C GLY A 88 3.51 -6.88 -8.76
N LEU A 89 4.80 -6.72 -9.04
CA LEU A 89 5.34 -5.87 -10.09
C LEU A 89 6.02 -6.72 -11.17
N THR A 90 5.69 -6.47 -12.43
CA THR A 90 6.29 -7.12 -13.60
C THR A 90 6.88 -6.05 -14.51
N VAL A 91 8.11 -6.23 -14.98
CA VAL A 91 8.80 -5.31 -15.90
C VAL A 91 9.52 -6.13 -16.96
N GLY A 92 9.33 -5.81 -18.24
CA GLY A 92 9.90 -6.55 -19.38
C GLY A 92 9.50 -8.03 -19.41
N GLY A 93 8.31 -8.37 -18.89
CA GLY A 93 7.87 -9.77 -18.73
C GLY A 93 8.50 -10.52 -17.56
N ARG A 94 9.37 -9.90 -16.76
CA ARG A 94 9.96 -10.48 -15.54
C ARG A 94 9.20 -9.99 -14.30
N SER A 95 8.81 -10.93 -13.43
CA SER A 95 8.24 -10.59 -12.13
C SER A 95 9.33 -10.18 -11.14
N LEU A 96 9.16 -9.04 -10.49
CA LEU A 96 10.07 -8.48 -9.47
C LEU A 96 9.58 -8.78 -8.05
N GLY A 97 8.38 -9.36 -7.90
CA GLY A 97 7.75 -9.68 -6.63
C GLY A 97 6.87 -8.56 -6.08
N SER A 98 6.56 -8.66 -4.78
CA SER A 98 5.74 -7.68 -4.06
C SER A 98 6.58 -6.58 -3.43
N ALA A 99 6.01 -5.40 -3.26
CA ALA A 99 6.61 -4.30 -2.52
C ALA A 99 5.63 -3.77 -1.47
N SER A 100 6.15 -3.37 -0.31
CA SER A 100 5.36 -2.78 0.76
C SER A 100 6.17 -1.72 1.47
N ALA A 101 5.50 -0.64 1.81
CA ALA A 101 6.02 0.44 2.61
C ALA A 101 5.02 0.80 3.69
N THR A 102 5.53 1.15 4.85
CA THR A 102 4.71 1.58 5.98
C THR A 102 5.42 2.74 6.66
N CYS A 103 4.68 3.81 6.89
CA CYS A 103 5.09 4.94 7.69
C CYS A 103 4.21 4.96 8.94
N GLU A 104 4.83 4.99 10.10
CA GLU A 104 4.14 5.07 11.38
C GLU A 104 4.89 6.05 12.28
N ASN A 105 4.21 7.12 12.71
CA ASN A 105 4.76 8.18 13.55
C ASN A 105 6.12 8.69 13.02
N GLY A 106 6.14 9.16 11.77
CA GLY A 106 7.35 9.63 11.09
C GLY A 106 8.38 8.55 10.72
N ARG A 107 8.22 7.29 11.16
CA ARG A 107 9.16 6.20 10.88
C ARG A 107 8.72 5.40 9.69
N THR A 108 9.54 5.41 8.65
CA THR A 108 9.30 4.65 7.44
C THR A 108 10.01 3.30 7.48
N SER A 109 9.32 2.25 7.03
CA SER A 109 9.85 0.91 6.84
C SER A 109 9.47 0.44 5.44
N TYR A 110 10.40 -0.28 4.81
CA TYR A 110 10.22 -0.81 3.47
C TYR A 110 10.56 -2.30 3.46
N LYS A 111 9.72 -3.09 2.80
CA LYS A 111 9.97 -4.50 2.50
C LYS A 111 9.53 -4.74 1.08
N GLY A 112 10.42 -5.22 0.22
CA GLY A 112 9.99 -5.44 -1.15
C GLY A 112 11.09 -5.92 -2.05
N LEU A 113 11.06 -5.39 -3.27
CA LEU A 113 11.75 -5.88 -4.44
C LEU A 113 13.17 -6.33 -4.11
N GLY A 114 13.46 -7.60 -4.41
CA GLY A 114 14.82 -8.11 -4.27
C GLY A 114 15.79 -7.33 -5.15
N ALA A 115 17.06 -7.31 -4.78
CA ALA A 115 18.09 -6.86 -5.70
C ALA A 115 18.03 -7.73 -6.96
N ILE A 116 17.92 -7.08 -8.12
CA ILE A 116 17.96 -7.75 -9.41
C ILE A 116 19.19 -7.25 -10.12
N GLU A 117 20.09 -8.18 -10.41
CA GLU A 117 21.22 -7.92 -11.30
C GLU A 117 20.78 -8.25 -12.72
N ASP A 118 20.37 -7.23 -13.46
CA ASP A 118 20.08 -7.33 -14.89
C ASP A 118 20.76 -6.18 -15.62
N SER A 119 21.31 -6.48 -16.81
CA SER A 119 21.97 -5.48 -17.67
C SER A 119 21.05 -4.32 -18.09
N LYS A 120 19.73 -4.51 -18.08
CA LYS A 120 18.75 -3.51 -18.53
C LYS A 120 17.79 -3.07 -17.44
N LEU A 121 17.89 -3.64 -16.24
CA LEU A 121 16.99 -3.34 -15.14
C LEU A 121 17.76 -3.20 -13.83
N ARG A 122 17.58 -2.07 -13.16
CA ARG A 122 18.18 -1.81 -11.85
C ARG A 122 17.09 -1.53 -10.84
N VAL A 123 17.15 -2.22 -9.70
CA VAL A 123 16.34 -1.90 -8.53
C VAL A 123 17.22 -1.10 -7.58
N LEU A 124 16.86 0.17 -7.38
CA LEU A 124 17.56 1.04 -6.44
C LEU A 124 16.93 0.90 -5.05
N PRO A 125 17.77 0.88 -4.00
CA PRO A 125 17.28 0.92 -2.64
C PRO A 125 16.54 2.24 -2.35
N PRO A 126 15.65 2.26 -1.35
CA PRO A 126 14.96 3.47 -0.91
C PRO A 126 15.94 4.60 -0.56
N GLY A 127 15.91 5.68 -1.33
CA GLY A 127 16.72 6.88 -1.12
C GLY A 127 16.03 7.90 -0.22
N GLY A 128 16.03 7.67 1.09
CA GLY A 128 15.55 8.64 2.10
C GLY A 128 14.03 8.65 2.37
N GLY A 129 13.26 7.79 1.72
CA GLY A 129 11.86 7.51 2.04
C GLY A 129 11.53 6.04 1.73
N ALA A 130 10.47 5.48 2.33
CA ALA A 130 10.09 4.09 2.04
C ALA A 130 9.41 3.99 0.67
N ALA A 131 10.22 3.86 -0.36
CA ALA A 131 9.85 3.65 -1.75
C ALA A 131 10.91 2.78 -2.42
N ALA A 132 10.53 1.86 -3.31
CA ALA A 132 11.51 1.28 -4.23
C ALA A 132 11.44 1.97 -5.59
N THR A 133 12.60 2.07 -6.23
CA THR A 133 12.71 2.63 -7.58
C THR A 133 13.26 1.57 -8.51
N VAL A 134 12.52 1.26 -9.56
CA VAL A 134 12.95 0.37 -10.64
C VAL A 134 13.27 1.22 -11.86
N GLN A 135 14.49 1.08 -12.35
CA GLN A 135 14.96 1.76 -13.56
C GLN A 135 15.10 0.76 -14.70
N ILE A 136 14.50 1.09 -15.84
CA ILE A 136 14.75 0.42 -17.11
C ILE A 136 15.81 1.23 -17.83
N LEU A 137 16.92 0.57 -18.18
CA LEU A 137 18.05 1.21 -18.83
C LEU A 137 17.96 1.08 -20.35
N GLY A 138 18.24 2.19 -21.02
CA GLY A 138 18.42 2.27 -22.46
C GLY A 138 19.88 2.10 -22.86
N ALA A 139 20.23 2.65 -24.02
CA ALA A 139 21.61 2.65 -24.50
C ALA A 139 22.52 3.45 -23.54
N GLY A 140 23.71 2.91 -23.28
CA GLY A 140 24.71 3.54 -22.42
C GLY A 140 24.31 3.62 -20.94
N ASP A 141 23.55 2.64 -20.44
CA ASP A 141 23.15 2.54 -19.02
C ASP A 141 22.34 3.73 -18.49
N THR A 142 21.70 4.49 -19.39
CA THR A 142 20.87 5.64 -19.02
C THR A 142 19.44 5.19 -18.69
N PRO A 143 18.85 5.61 -17.56
CA PRO A 143 17.48 5.25 -17.24
C PRO A 143 16.52 5.93 -18.22
N VAL A 144 15.82 5.12 -19.02
CA VAL A 144 14.78 5.59 -19.96
C VAL A 144 13.38 5.55 -19.36
N GLN A 145 13.20 4.71 -18.33
CA GLN A 145 11.99 4.63 -17.54
C GLN A 145 12.37 4.44 -16.08
N THR A 146 11.69 5.17 -15.20
CA THR A 146 11.79 5.06 -13.75
C THR A 146 10.40 4.78 -13.21
N ILE A 147 10.25 3.69 -12.46
CA ILE A 147 9.00 3.27 -11.82
C ILE A 147 9.23 3.33 -10.33
N THR A 148 8.44 4.13 -9.62
CA THR A 148 8.49 4.24 -8.17
C THR A 148 7.30 3.51 -7.58
N VAL A 149 7.53 2.62 -6.63
CA VAL A 149 6.50 1.75 -6.05
C VAL A 149 6.45 1.81 -4.54
N ALA A 150 5.24 1.62 -4.02
CA ALA A 150 4.89 1.57 -2.61
C ALA A 150 5.50 2.74 -1.85
N VAL A 151 4.95 3.94 -2.03
CA VAL A 151 5.49 5.14 -1.40
C VAL A 151 4.55 5.63 -0.31
N VAL A 152 5.14 6.00 0.81
CA VAL A 152 4.45 6.50 1.99
C VAL A 152 5.17 7.72 2.56
N SER A 153 4.39 8.66 3.09
CA SER A 153 4.87 9.76 3.90
C SER A 153 3.90 9.96 5.04
N CYS A 154 4.41 10.11 6.24
CA CYS A 154 3.66 10.50 7.41
C CYS A 154 4.59 11.36 8.26
N ASP A 155 4.05 12.41 8.86
CA ASP A 155 4.83 13.21 9.78
C ASP A 155 4.99 12.49 11.10
N ASP A 156 6.02 12.90 11.85
CA ASP A 156 6.17 12.55 13.26
C ASP A 156 5.08 13.30 14.03
N SER A 157 3.86 12.77 13.94
CA SER A 157 2.73 13.26 14.73
C SER A 157 3.06 12.93 16.17
N GLY A 158 3.76 13.84 16.85
CA GLY A 158 3.79 13.88 18.31
C GLY A 158 2.37 13.66 18.81
N ASP A 159 2.23 12.77 19.79
CA ASP A 159 1.02 12.09 20.27
C ASP A 159 -0.32 12.55 19.66
N PRO A 160 -1.16 11.60 19.18
CA PRO A 160 -2.48 11.96 18.64
C PRO A 160 -3.20 12.86 19.64
N PRO A 161 -3.89 13.94 19.21
CA PRO A 161 -4.73 14.68 20.13
C PRO A 161 -5.68 13.64 20.72
N LEU A 162 -5.52 13.39 22.03
CA LEU A 162 -6.45 12.59 22.79
C LEU A 162 -7.82 13.11 22.41
N SER A 163 -8.62 12.28 21.76
CA SER A 163 -10.02 12.58 21.56
C SER A 163 -10.63 12.57 22.95
N THR A 164 -10.54 13.69 23.67
CA THR A 164 -11.34 13.96 24.85
C THR A 164 -12.75 14.23 24.35
N THR A 165 -13.41 13.17 23.90
CA THR A 165 -14.87 13.12 23.95
C THR A 165 -15.19 13.04 25.43
N SER A 166 -15.43 14.21 26.04
CA SER A 166 -16.06 14.32 27.34
C SER A 166 -17.47 13.74 27.22
N HIS A 167 -17.60 12.42 27.33
CA HIS A 167 -18.90 11.83 27.63
C HIS A 167 -19.29 12.32 29.03
N PRO A 168 -20.51 12.87 29.22
CA PRO A 168 -21.02 13.04 30.57
C PRO A 168 -21.12 11.65 31.20
N THR A 169 -20.29 11.40 32.21
CA THR A 169 -20.39 10.23 33.08
C THR A 169 -21.76 10.27 33.73
N THR A 170 -22.70 9.48 33.20
CA THR A 170 -23.93 9.18 33.90
C THR A 170 -23.61 7.97 34.77
N GLU A 171 -23.52 8.23 36.06
CA GLU A 171 -23.35 7.23 37.12
C GLU A 171 -24.42 6.13 36.97
N PRO A 172 -24.04 4.85 36.86
CA PRO A 172 -25.00 3.76 36.92
C PRO A 172 -25.47 3.58 38.37
N THR A 173 -26.77 3.80 38.60
CA THR A 173 -27.45 3.38 39.82
C THR A 173 -27.48 1.85 39.89
N GLU A 174 -26.89 1.28 40.94
CA GLU A 174 -26.99 -0.14 41.31
C GLU A 174 -28.44 -0.60 41.51
N PRO A 175 -28.83 -1.76 40.97
CA PRO A 175 -29.90 -2.57 41.54
C PRO A 175 -29.33 -3.79 42.28
N SER A 176 -29.83 -3.96 43.51
CA SER A 176 -29.42 -4.91 44.55
C SER A 176 -29.50 -6.40 44.18
N GLU A 177 -28.64 -7.20 44.83
CA GLU A 177 -28.67 -8.66 44.92
C GLU A 177 -30.04 -9.21 45.38
N PRO A 178 -30.34 -10.46 45.01
CA PRO A 178 -30.56 -11.42 46.09
C PRO A 178 -29.78 -12.74 45.92
N THR A 179 -29.36 -13.19 47.09
CA THR A 179 -28.78 -14.47 47.50
C THR A 179 -29.62 -15.69 47.14
N ALA A 180 -28.99 -16.74 46.58
CA ALA A 180 -29.24 -18.14 46.95
C ALA A 180 -28.16 -19.09 46.36
N THR A 181 -27.61 -19.93 47.22
CA THR A 181 -26.78 -21.14 47.00
C THR A 181 -27.38 -22.23 47.92
N PRO A 182 -27.05 -23.54 47.87
CA PRO A 182 -26.44 -24.45 46.86
C PRO A 182 -27.31 -25.71 46.60
N THR A 183 -26.86 -26.67 45.76
CA THR A 183 -26.84 -28.14 46.05
C THR A 183 -26.04 -28.90 44.96
N ASP A 184 -25.33 -29.93 45.42
CA ASP A 184 -24.16 -30.68 44.92
C ASP A 184 -24.25 -31.60 43.67
N GLU A 185 -23.06 -31.80 43.05
CA GLU A 185 -22.31 -32.97 42.50
C GLU A 185 -22.98 -34.38 42.26
N PRO A 186 -22.31 -35.40 41.62
CA PRO A 186 -21.06 -35.43 40.83
C PRO A 186 -21.03 -36.36 39.57
N SER A 187 -19.90 -36.31 38.85
CA SER A 187 -19.05 -37.47 38.46
C SER A 187 -18.83 -37.73 36.96
N GLY A 188 -17.55 -37.81 36.57
CA GLY A 188 -17.13 -38.50 35.35
C GLY A 188 -15.82 -38.03 34.69
N ALA A 189 -14.67 -38.18 35.35
CA ALA A 189 -13.36 -38.32 34.70
C ALA A 189 -13.03 -39.83 34.57
N PRO A 190 -12.22 -40.31 33.59
CA PRO A 190 -10.76 -40.09 33.64
C PRO A 190 -10.04 -39.91 32.27
N ASP A 191 -9.13 -38.94 32.22
CA ASP A 191 -7.67 -38.94 31.92
C ASP A 191 -6.97 -39.91 30.92
N PRO A 192 -5.68 -39.67 30.53
CA PRO A 192 -5.25 -39.66 29.14
C PRO A 192 -4.14 -40.69 28.85
N THR A 193 -3.81 -40.95 27.59
CA THR A 193 -2.50 -41.50 27.20
C THR A 193 -2.33 -41.40 25.68
N GLY A 194 -1.12 -41.12 25.21
CA GLY A 194 -0.72 -41.51 23.86
C GLY A 194 0.19 -40.55 23.10
N SER A 195 1.46 -40.51 23.49
CA SER A 195 2.57 -40.14 22.60
C SER A 195 2.61 -41.10 21.40
N THR A 196 2.82 -40.62 20.17
CA THR A 196 3.74 -41.23 19.18
C THR A 196 3.87 -40.38 17.92
N ARG A 197 5.13 -40.07 17.59
CA ARG A 197 5.61 -39.70 16.25
C ARG A 197 5.37 -40.87 15.28
N PRO A 198 5.12 -40.61 13.98
CA PRO A 198 6.01 -41.21 12.99
C PRO A 198 6.43 -40.25 11.88
N THR A 199 7.61 -40.57 11.36
CA THR A 199 8.17 -40.08 10.09
C THR A 199 7.68 -41.04 8.99
N ARG A 200 7.60 -40.59 7.73
CA ARG A 200 7.95 -41.32 6.48
C ARG A 200 6.89 -41.26 5.38
N SER A 201 7.42 -40.97 4.19
CA SER A 201 6.88 -41.11 2.84
C SER A 201 6.07 -42.39 2.59
N GLY A 202 5.05 -42.31 1.73
CA GLY A 202 4.36 -43.47 1.18
C GLY A 202 3.28 -43.07 0.18
N THR A 203 3.51 -43.46 -1.07
CA THR A 203 2.65 -43.38 -2.26
C THR A 203 1.39 -44.26 -2.13
N THR A 204 0.41 -44.01 -3.03
CA THR A 204 -0.71 -44.87 -3.52
C THR A 204 -2.10 -44.79 -2.87
N THR A 205 -2.99 -44.09 -3.61
CA THR A 205 -4.23 -44.58 -4.25
C THR A 205 -5.34 -45.29 -3.45
N ALA A 206 -6.47 -44.58 -3.29
CA ALA A 206 -7.89 -45.00 -3.47
C ALA A 206 -8.75 -43.94 -2.76
N GLY A 207 -9.82 -43.34 -3.28
CA GLY A 207 -10.67 -43.60 -4.43
C GLY A 207 -12.04 -43.03 -4.05
N THR A 208 -12.30 -41.77 -4.43
CA THR A 208 -13.65 -41.18 -4.37
C THR A 208 -13.87 -40.41 -5.66
N SER A 209 -14.54 -41.08 -6.58
CA SER A 209 -14.96 -40.61 -7.89
C SER A 209 -15.91 -39.41 -7.77
N LEU A 210 -15.42 -38.22 -8.11
CA LEU A 210 -16.25 -37.10 -8.54
C LEU A 210 -16.57 -37.28 -10.04
N PRO A 211 -17.76 -36.82 -10.49
CA PRO A 211 -18.15 -36.92 -11.89
C PRO A 211 -17.20 -36.14 -12.79
N ASP A 212 -16.85 -36.80 -13.89
CA ASP A 212 -16.03 -36.39 -15.02
C ASP A 212 -16.34 -34.94 -15.43
N ARG A 213 -15.45 -33.99 -15.08
CA ARG A 213 -15.44 -32.68 -15.72
C ARG A 213 -14.57 -32.80 -16.95
N GLU A 214 -15.23 -32.73 -18.10
CA GLU A 214 -14.62 -32.62 -19.41
C GLU A 214 -13.41 -31.66 -19.38
N PRO A 215 -12.27 -32.03 -19.98
CA PRO A 215 -11.11 -31.15 -20.04
C PRO A 215 -11.50 -29.83 -20.70
N VAL A 216 -11.30 -28.73 -19.98
CA VAL A 216 -11.49 -27.37 -20.52
C VAL A 216 -10.55 -27.22 -21.71
N ARG A 217 -11.09 -27.29 -22.93
CA ARG A 217 -10.32 -27.08 -24.15
C ARG A 217 -9.81 -25.64 -24.16
N PRO A 218 -8.50 -25.41 -24.39
CA PRO A 218 -7.98 -24.08 -24.60
C PRO A 218 -8.73 -23.37 -25.74
N ALA A 219 -8.99 -22.07 -25.58
CA ALA A 219 -9.62 -21.27 -26.63
C ALA A 219 -8.79 -21.34 -27.93
N PRO A 220 -9.44 -21.40 -29.11
CA PRO A 220 -8.73 -21.41 -30.39
C PRO A 220 -7.83 -20.18 -30.53
N MET A 221 -6.61 -20.39 -31.03
CA MET A 221 -5.71 -19.27 -31.33
C MET A 221 -6.32 -18.38 -32.43
N PRO A 222 -6.14 -17.04 -32.35
CA PRO A 222 -6.53 -16.14 -33.43
C PRO A 222 -5.78 -16.50 -34.72
N VAL A 223 -6.52 -16.80 -35.78
CA VAL A 223 -5.94 -16.98 -37.12
C VAL A 223 -5.67 -15.58 -37.67
N ILE A 224 -4.40 -15.29 -37.96
CA ILE A 224 -4.01 -14.07 -38.67
C ILE A 224 -4.50 -14.22 -40.11
N GLN A 225 -5.52 -13.44 -40.49
CA GLN A 225 -5.95 -13.35 -41.87
C GLN A 225 -4.91 -12.54 -42.64
N GLU A 226 -4.39 -13.10 -43.74
CA GLU A 226 -3.52 -12.38 -44.67
C GLU A 226 -4.21 -11.11 -45.14
N ALA A 227 -3.55 -9.97 -44.92
CA ALA A 227 -4.04 -8.69 -45.38
C ALA A 227 -4.07 -8.68 -46.92
N HIS A 228 -5.21 -8.29 -47.47
CA HIS A 228 -5.40 -8.12 -48.92
C HIS A 228 -4.33 -7.19 -49.50
N HIS A 229 -3.58 -7.69 -50.48
CA HIS A 229 -2.62 -6.89 -51.23
C HIS A 229 -3.32 -5.71 -51.93
N PRO A 230 -2.72 -4.50 -51.92
CA PRO A 230 -3.27 -3.39 -52.67
C PRO A 230 -3.16 -3.67 -54.17
N VAL A 231 -4.31 -3.65 -54.85
CA VAL A 231 -4.38 -3.64 -56.31
C VAL A 231 -4.03 -2.24 -56.77
N THR A 232 -2.85 -2.08 -57.38
CA THR A 232 -2.48 -0.85 -58.08
C THR A 232 -3.19 -0.81 -59.43
N GLY A 233 -4.07 0.17 -59.60
CA GLY A 233 -4.57 0.64 -60.90
C GLY A 233 -3.87 1.92 -61.31
#